data_AF-A0A926AV72-F1
#
_entry.id   AF-A0A926AV72-F1
#
_cell.length_a   1.000
_cell.length_b   1.000
_cell.length_c   1.000
_cell.angle_alpha   90.00
_cell.angle_beta   90.00
_cell.angle_gamma   90.00
#
_symmetry.space_group_name_H-M   'P 1'
#
loop_
_entity.id
_entity.type
_entity.pdbx_description
1 polymer ?
#
loop_
_entity_poly.entity_id
_entity_poly.type
_entity_poly.pdbx_seq_one_letter_code
_entity_poly.pdbx_strand_id
1 'polypeptide(L)'
;MNLSTTSRRPALRLVASNLRPASFVDGAPEWRRVAAAVLACTRELGRHLMQQRWSRVDEAIAERRELLDVLRHMHLDADGRRCLISLDGAARESEFAVAAITKGAPR
;
A
#
# COMPACT_ATOMS: atom_id res chain seq x y z
N MET A 1 -8.31 33.33 -17.34
CA MET A 1 -9.23 32.81 -16.30
C MET A 1 -8.54 31.64 -15.60
N ASN A 2 -8.36 31.76 -14.28
CA ASN A 2 -7.65 30.81 -13.42
C ASN A 2 -8.45 29.52 -13.22
N LEU A 3 -7.77 28.37 -13.24
CA LEU A 3 -8.29 27.12 -12.69
C LEU A 3 -7.38 26.66 -11.55
N SER A 4 -7.81 27.04 -10.34
CA SER A 4 -7.29 26.51 -9.07
C SER A 4 -7.73 25.06 -8.92
N THR A 5 -6.78 24.11 -8.91
CA THR A 5 -7.03 22.71 -8.60
C THR A 5 -6.90 22.47 -7.10
N THR A 6 -8.02 22.55 -6.38
CA THR A 6 -8.08 22.17 -4.96
C THR A 6 -8.09 20.65 -4.83
N SER A 7 -7.02 20.12 -4.26
CA SER A 7 -6.82 18.72 -3.91
C SER A 7 -7.91 18.21 -2.96
N ARG A 8 -8.79 17.31 -3.41
CA ARG A 8 -9.63 16.48 -2.53
C ARG A 8 -9.06 15.06 -2.50
N ARG A 9 -8.61 14.61 -1.32
CA ARG A 9 -8.16 13.24 -1.04
C ARG A 9 -9.28 12.24 -1.40
N PRO A 10 -8.97 11.06 -1.99
CA PRO A 10 -9.94 9.99 -2.06
C PRO A 10 -10.12 9.42 -0.65
N ALA A 11 -11.34 9.47 -0.15
CA ALA A 11 -11.75 8.73 1.03
C ALA A 11 -12.01 7.29 0.60
N LEU A 12 -11.26 6.33 1.15
CA LEU A 12 -11.56 4.90 1.04
C LEU A 12 -12.86 4.64 1.81
N ARG A 13 -13.99 4.82 1.13
CA ARG A 13 -15.25 4.20 1.53
C ARG A 13 -15.15 2.75 1.10
N LEU A 14 -15.19 1.84 2.06
CA LEU A 14 -15.60 0.45 1.88
C LEU A 14 -17.01 0.46 1.29
N VAL A 15 -17.10 0.61 -0.02
CA VAL A 15 -18.31 0.37 -0.80
C VAL A 15 -18.19 -1.08 -1.25
N ALA A 16 -19.08 -1.92 -0.74
CA ALA A 16 -19.46 -3.15 -1.41
C ALA A 16 -19.87 -2.78 -2.85
N SER A 17 -18.94 -2.86 -3.78
CA SER A 17 -19.11 -2.42 -5.15
C SER A 17 -18.57 -3.48 -6.09
N ASN A 18 -19.41 -3.82 -7.06
CA ASN A 18 -19.30 -4.95 -7.98
C ASN A 18 -18.25 -4.71 -9.08
N LEU A 19 -17.19 -3.96 -8.77
CA LEU A 19 -16.08 -3.66 -9.65
C LEU A 19 -15.10 -4.84 -9.59
N ARG A 20 -15.40 -5.88 -10.37
CA ARG A 20 -14.35 -6.81 -10.81
C ARG A 20 -13.31 -5.97 -11.55
N PRO A 21 -12.04 -5.95 -11.13
CA PRO A 21 -11.02 -5.26 -11.91
C PRO A 21 -10.90 -5.99 -13.24
N ALA A 22 -11.00 -5.22 -14.33
CA ALA A 22 -11.00 -5.69 -15.70
C ALA A 22 -9.59 -6.16 -16.12
N SER A 23 -9.19 -7.35 -15.66
CA SER A 23 -8.18 -8.27 -16.21
C SER A 23 -7.63 -9.22 -15.14
N PHE A 24 -8.46 -9.71 -14.23
CA PHE A 24 -8.08 -10.85 -13.40
C PHE A 24 -8.51 -12.11 -14.11
N VAL A 25 -7.53 -12.84 -14.67
CA VAL A 25 -7.73 -14.19 -15.18
C VAL A 25 -8.34 -15.02 -14.04
N ASP A 26 -9.56 -15.52 -14.23
CA ASP A 26 -10.17 -16.52 -13.36
C ASP A 26 -9.16 -17.68 -13.22
N GLY A 27 -8.59 -17.86 -12.02
CA GLY A 27 -7.53 -18.86 -11.75
C GLY A 27 -6.21 -18.32 -11.17
N ALA A 28 -6.03 -17.00 -11.04
CA ALA A 28 -4.86 -16.48 -10.32
C ALA A 28 -4.92 -16.86 -8.81
N PRO A 29 -3.81 -17.35 -8.21
CA PRO A 29 -3.73 -17.64 -6.78
C PRO A 29 -4.17 -16.43 -5.95
N GLU A 30 -4.94 -16.68 -4.91
CA GLU A 30 -5.51 -15.65 -4.03
C GLU A 30 -4.43 -14.70 -3.48
N TRP A 31 -3.23 -15.24 -3.19
CA TRP A 31 -2.10 -14.47 -2.69
C TRP A 31 -1.66 -13.33 -3.62
N ARG A 32 -1.87 -13.47 -4.94
CA ARG A 32 -1.54 -12.41 -5.91
C ARG A 32 -2.42 -11.19 -5.75
N ARG A 33 -3.68 -11.36 -5.30
CA ARG A 33 -4.59 -10.24 -5.04
C ARG A 33 -4.14 -9.45 -3.83
N VAL A 34 -3.77 -10.14 -2.75
CA VAL A 34 -3.24 -9.51 -1.53
C VAL A 34 -1.90 -8.83 -1.83
N ALA A 35 -1.00 -9.48 -2.57
CA ALA A 35 0.26 -8.87 -3.00
C ALA A 35 0.04 -7.60 -3.85
N ALA A 36 -0.95 -7.60 -4.74
CA ALA A 36 -1.33 -6.40 -5.50
C ALA A 36 -1.86 -5.27 -4.61
N ALA A 37 -2.61 -5.60 -3.55
CA ALA A 37 -3.07 -4.63 -2.55
C ALA A 37 -1.88 -4.04 -1.76
N VAL A 38 -0.92 -4.86 -1.33
CA VAL A 38 0.32 -4.38 -0.67
C VAL A 38 1.09 -3.40 -1.57
N LEU A 39 1.21 -3.71 -2.87
CA LEU A 39 1.84 -2.83 -3.85
C LEU A 39 1.07 -1.51 -4.03
N ALA A 40 -0.26 -1.58 -4.11
CA ALA A 40 -1.09 -0.39 -4.19
C ALA A 40 -0.87 0.51 -2.97
N CYS A 41 -0.98 -0.05 -1.76
CA CYS A 41 -0.74 0.65 -0.50
C CYS A 41 0.67 1.29 -0.45
N THR A 42 1.69 0.58 -0.92
CA THR A 42 3.07 1.13 -1.02
C THR A 42 3.16 2.34 -1.96
N ARG A 43 2.43 2.33 -3.08
CA ARG A 43 2.35 3.50 -3.98
C ARG A 43 1.60 4.66 -3.33
N GLU A 44 0.55 4.38 -2.56
CA GLU A 44 -0.19 5.42 -1.82
C GLU A 44 0.68 6.08 -0.76
N LEU A 45 1.44 5.28 0.00
CA LEU A 45 2.45 5.75 0.95
C LEU A 45 3.42 6.72 0.28
N GLY A 46 3.98 6.36 -0.88
CA GLY A 46 4.85 7.25 -1.65
C GLY A 46 4.19 8.59 -2.00
N ARG A 47 2.92 8.58 -2.43
CA ARG A 47 2.15 9.81 -2.71
C ARG A 47 1.93 10.64 -1.43
N HIS A 48 1.63 10.00 -0.31
CA HIS A 48 1.43 10.70 0.97
C HIS A 48 2.71 11.34 1.49
N LEU A 49 3.85 10.67 1.33
CA LEU A 49 5.17 11.21 1.67
C LEU A 49 5.50 12.45 0.84
N MET A 50 5.35 12.39 -0.48
CA MET A 50 5.60 13.55 -1.35
C MET A 50 4.70 14.75 -1.03
N GLN A 51 3.48 14.50 -0.54
CA GLN A 51 2.52 15.52 -0.16
C GLN A 51 2.62 15.94 1.32
N GLN A 52 3.60 15.42 2.07
CA GLN A 52 3.78 15.64 3.51
C GLN A 52 2.52 15.40 4.35
N ARG A 53 1.72 14.41 3.95
CA ARG A 53 0.44 14.06 4.61
C ARG A 53 0.68 13.05 5.73
N TRP A 54 1.40 13.45 6.77
CA TRP A 54 1.92 12.53 7.81
C TRP A 54 0.87 11.62 8.46
N SER A 55 -0.33 12.12 8.77
CA SER A 55 -1.40 11.25 9.28
C SER A 55 -1.80 10.12 8.32
N ARG A 56 -1.74 10.37 7.02
CA ARG A 56 -2.01 9.36 5.98
C ARG A 56 -0.82 8.44 5.72
N VAL A 57 0.40 8.90 6.05
CA VAL A 57 1.61 8.07 6.00
C VAL A 57 1.49 6.97 7.06
N ASP A 58 1.13 7.33 8.30
CA ASP A 58 0.95 6.36 9.39
C ASP A 58 -0.17 5.36 9.10
N GLU A 59 -1.33 5.84 8.61
CA GLU A 59 -2.44 4.98 8.18
C GLU A 59 -2.02 3.99 7.09
N ALA A 60 -1.32 4.45 6.05
CA ALA A 60 -0.86 3.57 4.96
C ALA A 60 0.21 2.55 5.42
N ILE A 61 1.08 2.92 6.37
CA ILE A 61 2.03 1.96 6.96
C ILE A 61 1.29 0.88 7.74
N ALA A 62 0.29 1.24 8.53
CA ALA A 62 -0.51 0.29 9.30
C ALA A 62 -1.28 -0.67 8.36
N GLU A 63 -2.00 -0.14 7.37
CA GLU A 63 -2.75 -0.96 6.40
C GLU A 63 -1.83 -1.90 5.62
N ARG A 64 -0.65 -1.43 5.20
CA ARG A 64 0.33 -2.27 4.52
C ARG A 64 0.81 -3.42 5.40
N ARG A 65 1.04 -3.17 6.70
CA ARG A 65 1.46 -4.21 7.66
C ARG A 65 0.37 -5.26 7.85
N GLU A 66 -0.90 -4.86 7.93
CA GLU A 66 -2.03 -5.78 8.01
C GLU A 66 -2.12 -6.67 6.75
N LEU A 67 -2.02 -6.07 5.56
CA LEU A 67 -2.03 -6.82 4.30
C LEU A 67 -0.84 -7.80 4.17
N LEU A 68 0.34 -7.40 4.64
CA LEU A 68 1.51 -8.28 4.70
C LEU A 68 1.30 -9.44 5.68
N ASP A 69 0.66 -9.17 6.83
CA ASP A 69 0.35 -10.21 7.80
C ASP A 69 -0.65 -11.23 7.24
N VAL A 70 -1.69 -10.76 6.54
CA VAL A 70 -2.59 -11.64 5.78
C VAL A 70 -1.79 -12.50 4.81
N LEU A 71 -0.91 -11.89 3.99
CA LEU A 71 -0.12 -12.61 3.00
C LEU A 71 0.81 -13.69 3.62
N ARG A 72 1.37 -13.44 4.81
CA ARG A 72 2.21 -14.41 5.54
C ARG A 72 1.44 -15.65 5.98
N HIS A 73 0.15 -15.53 6.24
CA HIS A 73 -0.70 -16.63 6.69
C HIS A 73 -1.40 -17.36 5.53
N MET A 74 -1.23 -16.93 4.28
CA MET A 74 -1.78 -17.59 3.10
C MET A 74 -0.95 -18.79 2.67
N HIS A 75 -1.58 -19.70 1.92
CA HIS A 75 -0.87 -20.77 1.26
C HIS A 75 -0.12 -20.23 0.02
N LEU A 76 1.21 -20.14 0.13
CA LEU A 76 2.08 -19.59 -0.91
C LEU A 76 2.82 -20.70 -1.68
N ASP A 77 2.73 -20.64 -3.00
CA ASP A 77 3.65 -21.33 -3.91
C ASP A 77 5.06 -20.72 -3.85
N ALA A 78 6.01 -21.25 -4.63
CA ALA A 78 7.38 -20.75 -4.65
C ALA A 78 7.49 -19.27 -5.09
N ASP A 79 6.62 -18.82 -6.01
CA ASP A 79 6.58 -17.44 -6.45
C ASP A 79 5.99 -16.53 -5.38
N GLY A 80 4.94 -16.99 -4.70
CA GLY A 80 4.30 -16.28 -3.59
C GLY A 80 5.27 -16.02 -2.45
N ARG A 81 6.09 -17.02 -2.09
CA ARG A 81 7.13 -16.85 -1.05
C ARG A 81 8.20 -15.85 -1.47
N ARG A 82 8.67 -15.92 -2.71
CA ARG A 82 9.63 -14.93 -3.25
C ARG A 82 9.03 -13.52 -3.23
N CYS A 83 7.78 -13.39 -3.66
CA CYS A 83 7.06 -12.12 -3.66
C CYS A 83 6.92 -11.56 -2.25
N LEU A 84 6.50 -12.37 -1.28
CA LEU A 84 6.40 -11.97 0.13
C LEU A 84 7.73 -11.45 0.67
N ILE A 85 8.85 -12.15 0.42
CA ILE A 85 10.19 -11.72 0.84
C ILE A 85 10.52 -10.33 0.27
N SER A 86 10.28 -10.12 -1.03
CA SER A 86 10.53 -8.83 -1.67
C SER A 86 9.64 -7.71 -1.09
N LEU A 87 8.35 -7.99 -0.85
CA LEU A 87 7.43 -7.02 -0.28
C LEU A 87 7.79 -6.67 1.18
N ASP A 88 8.18 -7.66 1.99
CA ASP A 88 8.64 -7.45 3.37
C ASP A 88 9.94 -6.62 3.41
N GLY A 89 10.89 -6.88 2.52
CA GLY A 89 12.11 -6.08 2.38
C GLY A 89 11.79 -4.62 2.06
N ALA A 90 10.99 -4.39 1.01
CA ALA A 90 10.57 -3.05 0.61
C ALA A 90 9.78 -2.32 1.71
N ALA A 91 8.94 -3.02 2.46
CA ALA A 91 8.22 -2.45 3.58
C ALA A 91 9.16 -1.97 4.69
N ARG A 92 10.13 -2.79 5.08
CA ARG A 92 11.14 -2.43 6.10
C ARG A 92 12.01 -1.26 5.67
N GLU A 93 12.51 -1.27 4.43
CA GLU A 93 13.34 -0.20 3.89
C GLU A 93 12.59 1.14 3.88
N SER A 94 11.34 1.13 3.38
CA SER A 94 10.53 2.34 3.34
C SER A 94 10.15 2.84 4.74
N GLU A 95 9.81 1.96 5.69
CA GLU A 95 9.54 2.39 7.08
C GLU A 95 10.77 2.99 7.76
N PHE A 96 11.96 2.42 7.53
CA PHE A 96 13.20 3.00 8.00
C PHE A 96 13.42 4.40 7.43
N ALA A 97 13.20 4.60 6.12
CA ALA A 97 13.29 5.90 5.48
C ALA A 97 12.28 6.91 6.06
N VAL A 98 11.03 6.52 6.27
CA VAL A 98 10.01 7.38 6.89
C VAL A 98 10.40 7.77 8.32
N ALA A 99 10.92 6.83 9.11
CA ALA A 99 11.38 7.11 10.47
C ALA A 99 12.58 8.08 10.48
N ALA A 100 13.50 7.97 9.52
CA ALA A 100 14.61 8.90 9.38
C ALA A 100 14.15 10.33 9.04
N ILE A 101 13.19 10.45 8.12
CA ILE A 101 12.62 11.75 7.73
C ILE A 101 11.89 12.42 8.90
N THR A 102 11.06 11.65 9.63
CA THR A 102 10.26 12.18 10.74
C THR A 102 11.08 12.54 11.97
N LYS A 103 12.22 11.87 12.22
CA LYS A 103 13.18 12.26 13.26
C LYS A 103 13.95 13.55 12.94
N GLY A 104 14.10 13.88 11.65
CA GLY A 104 14.81 15.09 11.18
C GLY A 104 13.91 16.30 10.92
N ALA A 105 12.58 16.15 10.97
CA ALA A 105 11.65 17.23 10.69
C ALA A 105 11.39 18.09 11.95
N PRO A 106 11.50 19.44 11.88
CA PRO A 106 11.02 20.30 12.96
C PRO A 106 9.50 20.09 13.10
N ARG A 107 9.05 19.75 14.31
CA ARG A 107 7.64 19.59 14.65
C ARG A 107 6.95 20.94 14.83
#